data_AF-A0A2V7MDS7-F1
#
_entry.id   AF-A0A2V7MDS7-F1
#
_cell.length_a   1.000
_cell.length_b   1.000
_cell.length_c   1.000
_cell.angle_alpha   90.00
_cell.angle_beta   90.00
_cell.angle_gamma   90.00
#
_symmetry.space_group_name_H-M   'P 1'
#
loop_
_entity.id
_entity.type
_entity.pdbx_description
1 polymer ?
#
loop_
_entity_poly.entity_id
_entity_poly.type
_entity_poly.pdbx_seq_one_letter_code
_entity_poly.pdbx_strand_id
1 'polypeptide(L)'
;MRWTRVLCLLALSGAIVSTAAAQATGMPTFNAPYRAFTRSEIGLVLSFPDGGGTAFEGAYRVSNGKFDLGFRGGIFTPGGNGSSVLLIGTEARERVVSHTQDFPLDGALILGVGGQFVSGSSALIIPVGLSLGRRIDPRDSKISIVPYVQPTGFFVAGSAPSDFLFDLGLGAD
;
A
#
# COMPACT_ATOMS: atom_id res chain seq x y z
N MET A 1 -15.33 35.12 21.98
CA MET A 1 -15.19 33.66 22.20
C MET A 1 -15.97 32.76 21.24
N ARG A 2 -17.01 33.23 20.51
CA ARG A 2 -17.78 32.36 19.57
C ARG A 2 -17.13 32.19 18.19
N TRP A 3 -16.19 33.04 17.80
CA TRP A 3 -15.62 33.07 16.44
C TRP A 3 -14.36 32.20 16.31
N THR A 4 -13.62 32.00 17.40
CA THR A 4 -12.43 31.14 17.44
C THR A 4 -12.77 29.67 17.19
N ARG A 5 -13.95 29.20 17.64
CA ARG A 5 -14.43 27.82 17.39
C ARG A 5 -14.86 27.60 15.93
N VAL A 6 -15.42 28.62 15.29
CA VAL A 6 -15.82 28.56 13.87
C VAL A 6 -14.58 28.57 12.96
N LEU A 7 -13.56 29.34 13.31
CA LEU A 7 -12.26 29.32 12.61
C LEU A 7 -11.53 27.98 12.75
N CYS A 8 -11.57 27.34 13.92
CA CYS A 8 -11.02 25.98 14.08
C CYS A 8 -11.78 24.93 13.27
N LEU A 9 -13.12 25.05 13.14
CA LEU A 9 -13.92 24.16 12.31
C LEU A 9 -13.70 24.38 10.80
N LEU A 10 -13.47 25.62 10.37
CA LEU A 10 -13.12 25.96 8.98
C LEU A 10 -11.68 25.57 8.59
N ALA A 11 -10.75 25.59 9.55
CA ALA A 11 -9.38 25.12 9.34
C ALA A 11 -9.32 23.58 9.13
N LEU A 12 -10.28 22.81 9.67
CA LEU A 12 -10.39 21.37 9.41
C LEU A 12 -11.02 21.03 8.05
N SER A 13 -11.79 21.94 7.44
CA SER A 13 -12.39 21.71 6.11
C SER A 13 -11.45 21.98 4.92
N GLY A 14 -10.25 22.51 5.19
CA GLY A 14 -9.28 22.89 4.17
C GLY A 14 -8.14 21.88 3.94
N ALA A 15 -8.21 20.69 4.55
CA ALA A 15 -7.30 19.59 4.19
C ALA A 15 -7.69 19.11 2.79
N ILE A 16 -7.08 19.75 1.78
CA ILE A 16 -6.99 19.21 0.43
C ILE A 16 -6.35 17.84 0.60
N VAL A 17 -7.17 16.81 0.49
CA VAL A 17 -6.74 15.41 0.45
C VAL A 17 -5.90 15.28 -0.82
N SER A 18 -4.58 15.42 -0.69
CA SER A 18 -3.64 14.96 -1.69
C SER A 18 -3.75 13.44 -1.71
N THR A 19 -4.44 12.96 -2.73
CA THR A 19 -4.79 11.57 -2.91
C THR A 19 -3.56 10.68 -3.08
N ALA A 20 -3.40 9.76 -2.13
CA ALA A 20 -2.87 8.39 -2.24
C ALA A 20 -1.74 8.13 -3.26
N ALA A 21 -0.49 8.22 -2.78
CA ALA A 21 0.64 7.47 -3.33
C ALA A 21 0.89 6.26 -2.42
N ALA A 22 0.10 5.19 -2.59
CA ALA A 22 0.17 4.03 -1.71
C ALA A 22 1.38 3.15 -2.08
N GLN A 23 2.44 3.08 -1.26
CA GLN A 23 3.43 1.97 -1.15
C GLN A 23 4.74 2.07 -1.93
N ALA A 24 5.49 0.97 -2.08
CA ALA A 24 6.92 1.01 -2.44
C ALA A 24 7.16 1.82 -3.71
N THR A 25 6.24 1.75 -4.68
CA THR A 25 6.24 2.53 -5.93
C THR A 25 5.25 3.69 -5.92
N GLY A 26 4.61 3.97 -4.79
CA GLY A 26 3.46 4.86 -4.66
C GLY A 26 2.17 4.29 -5.25
N MET A 27 2.15 3.01 -5.63
CA MET A 27 0.98 2.28 -6.14
C MET A 27 0.56 1.08 -5.25
N PRO A 28 -0.76 0.86 -5.01
CA PRO A 28 -1.27 -0.18 -4.11
C PRO A 28 -0.72 -1.63 -4.30
N THR A 29 -0.75 -2.42 -3.22
CA THR A 29 0.04 -3.64 -2.85
C THR A 29 -0.76 -4.18 -1.71
N PHE A 30 -1.49 -5.21 -2.05
CA PHE A 30 -2.55 -5.74 -1.26
C PHE A 30 -1.98 -7.04 -0.71
N ASN A 31 -1.43 -6.95 0.50
CA ASN A 31 -0.75 -8.06 1.15
C ASN A 31 -1.57 -8.45 2.38
N ALA A 32 -2.38 -9.50 2.23
CA ALA A 32 -3.07 -10.11 3.36
C ALA A 32 -2.03 -10.55 4.44
N PRO A 33 -2.43 -10.66 5.73
CA PRO A 33 -1.55 -11.18 6.78
C PRO A 33 -1.14 -12.64 6.56
N TYR A 34 -1.89 -13.34 5.69
CA TYR A 34 -1.58 -14.68 5.22
C TYR A 34 -0.97 -14.62 3.83
N ARG A 35 -0.04 -15.54 3.56
CA ARG A 35 0.45 -15.79 2.21
C ARG A 35 -0.41 -16.86 1.54
N ALA A 36 -0.79 -16.63 0.28
CA ALA A 36 -1.43 -17.63 -0.57
C ALA A 36 -0.43 -18.63 -1.19
N PHE A 37 0.87 -18.28 -1.24
CA PHE A 37 1.91 -19.07 -1.89
C PHE A 37 2.86 -19.77 -0.90
N THR A 38 3.45 -20.90 -1.30
CA THR A 38 4.37 -21.67 -0.46
C THR A 38 5.83 -21.27 -0.62
N ARG A 39 6.29 -21.02 -1.85
CA ARG A 39 7.71 -20.73 -2.16
C ARG A 39 7.90 -19.39 -2.84
N SER A 40 7.16 -19.15 -3.91
CA SER A 40 7.20 -17.90 -4.67
C SER A 40 5.89 -17.64 -5.38
N GLU A 41 5.65 -16.39 -5.72
CA GLU A 41 4.48 -15.92 -6.46
C GLU A 41 4.92 -14.92 -7.52
N ILE A 42 4.25 -14.98 -8.68
CA ILE A 42 4.29 -13.94 -9.71
C ILE A 42 2.91 -13.31 -9.74
N GLY A 43 2.84 -11.99 -9.69
CA GLY A 43 1.61 -11.22 -9.75
C GLY A 43 1.69 -10.10 -10.78
N LEU A 44 0.52 -9.67 -11.25
CA LEU A 44 0.35 -8.43 -11.99
C LEU A 44 -0.59 -7.54 -11.22
N VAL A 45 -0.25 -6.26 -11.12
CA VAL A 45 -1.05 -5.25 -10.44
C VAL A 45 -1.45 -4.19 -11.45
N LEU A 46 -2.74 -3.90 -11.48
CA LEU A 46 -3.33 -2.79 -12.22
C LEU A 46 -3.83 -1.78 -11.19
N SER A 47 -3.45 -0.52 -11.35
CA SER A 47 -3.90 0.55 -10.46
C SER A 47 -4.45 1.72 -11.24
N PHE A 48 -5.49 2.35 -10.68
CA PHE A 48 -6.17 3.51 -11.24
C PHE A 48 -6.15 4.62 -10.19
N PRO A 49 -5.04 5.38 -10.09
CA PRO A 49 -4.92 6.41 -9.06
C PRO A 49 -5.96 7.52 -9.23
N ASP A 50 -6.37 8.09 -8.11
CA ASP A 50 -7.16 9.32 -8.09
C ASP A 50 -6.35 10.45 -8.77
N GLY A 51 -7.01 11.20 -9.64
CA GLY A 51 -6.32 12.11 -10.58
C GLY A 51 -6.12 11.52 -11.98
N GLY A 52 -6.39 10.22 -12.15
CA GLY A 52 -6.48 9.54 -13.44
C GLY A 52 -5.17 8.93 -13.91
N GLY A 53 -5.26 8.20 -15.03
CA GLY A 53 -4.16 7.39 -15.57
C GLY A 53 -4.26 5.92 -15.21
N THR A 54 -3.22 5.16 -15.50
CA THR A 54 -3.17 3.72 -15.22
C THR A 54 -1.74 3.29 -14.93
N ALA A 55 -1.56 2.50 -13.88
CA ALA A 55 -0.29 1.84 -13.59
C ALA A 55 -0.39 0.34 -13.85
N PHE A 56 0.69 -0.19 -14.42
CA PHE A 56 0.89 -1.61 -14.70
C PHE A 56 2.18 -2.03 -14.01
N GLU A 57 2.09 -2.95 -13.06
CA GLU A 57 3.27 -3.46 -12.35
C GLU A 57 3.29 -4.99 -12.34
N GLY A 58 4.47 -5.55 -12.57
CA GLY A 58 4.78 -6.92 -12.21
C GLY A 58 5.25 -6.99 -10.76
N ALA A 59 4.86 -8.05 -10.07
CA ALA A 59 5.33 -8.38 -8.73
C ALA A 59 5.92 -9.79 -8.73
N TYR A 60 7.05 -9.97 -8.05
CA TYR A 60 7.60 -11.28 -7.75
C TYR A 60 7.91 -11.37 -6.26
N ARG A 61 7.38 -12.39 -5.61
CA ARG A 61 7.56 -12.60 -4.16
C ARG A 61 8.18 -13.96 -3.90
N VAL A 62 9.02 -14.02 -2.88
CA VAL A 62 9.64 -15.24 -2.37
C VAL A 62 9.42 -15.35 -0.87
N SER A 63 9.22 -16.59 -0.42
CA SER A 63 8.88 -16.93 0.96
C SER A 63 10.09 -17.52 1.68
N ASN A 64 10.31 -17.11 2.92
CA ASN A 64 11.28 -17.71 3.83
C ASN A 64 10.74 -17.74 5.28
N GLY A 65 10.23 -18.89 5.72
CA GLY A 65 9.66 -19.00 7.07
C GLY A 65 8.43 -18.10 7.23
N LYS A 66 8.46 -17.16 8.20
CA LYS A 66 7.41 -16.14 8.42
C LYS A 66 7.62 -14.85 7.62
N PHE A 67 8.74 -14.75 6.94
CA PHE A 67 9.16 -13.58 6.18
C PHE A 67 8.91 -13.81 4.69
N ASP A 68 8.52 -12.76 4.00
CA ASP A 68 8.35 -12.72 2.55
C ASP A 68 9.10 -11.50 2.00
N LEU A 69 9.82 -11.68 0.89
CA LEU A 69 10.48 -10.61 0.17
C LEU A 69 9.85 -10.48 -1.22
N GLY A 70 9.54 -9.27 -1.63
CA GLY A 70 8.92 -8.92 -2.89
C GLY A 70 9.72 -7.90 -3.68
N PHE A 71 9.65 -8.02 -4.99
CA PHE A 71 10.16 -7.06 -5.96
C PHE A 71 9.00 -6.62 -6.84
N ARG A 72 8.93 -5.33 -7.13
CA ARG A 72 7.92 -4.73 -8.00
C ARG A 72 8.59 -3.85 -9.04
N GLY A 73 8.03 -3.87 -10.24
CA GLY A 73 8.50 -3.04 -11.34
C GLY A 73 7.40 -2.80 -12.34
N GLY A 74 7.32 -1.59 -12.89
CA GLY A 74 6.23 -1.24 -13.77
C GLY A 74 6.30 0.16 -14.34
N ILE A 75 5.19 0.57 -14.95
CA ILE A 75 5.03 1.88 -15.57
C ILE A 75 3.70 2.47 -15.09
N PHE A 76 3.72 3.72 -14.65
CA PHE A 76 2.53 4.53 -14.47
C PHE A 76 2.42 5.52 -15.62
N THR A 77 1.27 5.54 -16.29
CA THR A 77 0.94 6.52 -17.32
C THR A 77 -0.14 7.44 -16.77
N PRO A 78 0.22 8.68 -16.35
CA PRO A 78 -0.74 9.64 -15.82
C PRO A 78 -1.81 10.01 -16.86
N GLY A 79 -2.99 10.42 -16.40
CA GLY A 79 -3.99 11.01 -17.28
C GLY A 79 -3.51 12.32 -17.93
N GLY A 80 -4.02 12.65 -19.11
CA GLY A 80 -3.70 13.89 -19.81
C GLY A 80 -2.31 13.89 -20.47
N ASN A 81 -1.60 15.02 -20.39
CA ASN A 81 -0.29 15.22 -21.05
C ASN A 81 0.91 14.88 -20.15
N GLY A 82 0.70 14.09 -19.09
CA GLY A 82 1.77 13.66 -18.20
C GLY A 82 2.74 12.69 -18.87
N SER A 83 4.02 12.74 -18.49
CA SER A 83 5.00 11.75 -18.94
C SER A 83 4.84 10.45 -18.15
N SER A 84 5.07 9.32 -18.81
CA SER A 84 5.12 8.02 -18.14
C SER A 84 6.23 7.97 -17.09
N VAL A 85 5.93 7.31 -15.97
CA VAL A 85 6.78 7.18 -14.80
C VAL A 85 7.20 5.73 -14.67
N LEU A 86 8.51 5.48 -14.59
CA LEU A 86 9.06 4.17 -14.25
C LEU A 86 8.91 3.93 -12.75
N LEU A 87 8.40 2.76 -12.40
CA LEU A 87 8.17 2.30 -11.03
C LEU A 87 9.11 1.14 -10.72
N ILE A 88 9.84 1.22 -9.62
CA ILE A 88 10.66 0.12 -9.10
C ILE A 88 10.56 0.11 -7.58
N GLY A 89 10.38 -1.06 -6.98
CA GLY A 89 10.37 -1.17 -5.53
C GLY A 89 10.64 -2.57 -5.01
N THR A 90 10.95 -2.64 -3.73
CA THR A 90 11.02 -3.87 -2.95
C THR A 90 10.13 -3.75 -1.73
N GLU A 91 9.56 -4.88 -1.33
CA GLU A 91 8.70 -4.98 -0.16
C GLU A 91 9.08 -6.20 0.67
N ALA A 92 8.91 -6.10 1.97
CA ALA A 92 9.08 -7.18 2.92
C ALA A 92 7.80 -7.30 3.73
N ARG A 93 7.35 -8.53 3.96
CA ARG A 93 6.23 -8.83 4.86
C ARG A 93 6.69 -9.81 5.93
N GLU A 94 6.40 -9.51 7.17
CA GLU A 94 6.64 -10.42 8.29
C GLU A 94 5.38 -10.58 9.13
N ARG A 95 4.99 -11.83 9.40
CA ARG A 95 3.87 -12.11 10.30
C ARG A 95 4.26 -11.86 11.76
N VAL A 96 3.64 -10.89 12.39
CA VAL A 96 3.96 -10.41 13.74
C VAL A 96 2.90 -10.73 14.80
N VAL A 97 1.63 -10.86 14.40
CA VAL A 97 0.53 -11.17 15.31
C VAL A 97 -0.23 -12.38 14.81
N SER A 98 -0.52 -13.31 15.73
CA SER A 98 -1.46 -14.40 15.49
C SER A 98 -2.70 -14.17 16.34
N HIS A 99 -3.87 -14.43 15.77
CA HIS A 99 -5.12 -14.19 16.46
C HIS A 99 -5.22 -14.99 17.77
N THR A 100 -5.85 -14.38 18.75
CA THR A 100 -6.20 -14.98 20.04
C THR A 100 -7.70 -14.78 20.30
N GLN A 101 -8.20 -15.24 21.44
CA GLN A 101 -9.57 -14.97 21.86
C GLN A 101 -9.80 -13.46 22.12
N ASP A 102 -8.78 -12.76 22.64
CA ASP A 102 -8.85 -11.33 22.96
C ASP A 102 -8.57 -10.44 21.75
N PHE A 103 -7.80 -10.94 20.78
CA PHE A 103 -7.47 -10.22 19.55
C PHE A 103 -7.75 -11.11 18.33
N PRO A 104 -8.93 -10.99 17.69
CA PRO A 104 -9.37 -11.97 16.70
C PRO A 104 -8.72 -11.81 15.32
N LEU A 105 -7.71 -10.95 15.16
CA LEU A 105 -7.05 -10.69 13.87
C LEU A 105 -5.63 -11.24 13.86
N ASP A 106 -5.20 -11.68 12.68
CA ASP A 106 -3.81 -11.92 12.39
C ASP A 106 -3.17 -10.65 11.84
N GLY A 107 -1.88 -10.46 12.13
CA GLY A 107 -1.17 -9.24 11.78
C GLY A 107 0.16 -9.50 11.10
N ALA A 108 0.47 -8.70 10.08
CA ALA A 108 1.75 -8.70 9.41
C ALA A 108 2.30 -7.27 9.28
N LEU A 109 3.57 -7.09 9.63
CA LEU A 109 4.31 -5.87 9.35
C LEU A 109 4.74 -5.88 7.88
N ILE A 110 4.56 -4.76 7.21
CA ILE A 110 4.96 -4.53 5.84
C ILE A 110 5.95 -3.37 5.81
N LEU A 111 7.10 -3.60 5.20
CA LEU A 111 8.14 -2.59 4.99
C LEU A 111 8.46 -2.55 3.50
N GLY A 112 8.89 -1.41 3.00
CA GLY A 112 9.35 -1.36 1.62
C GLY A 112 10.21 -0.16 1.34
N VAL A 113 10.76 -0.16 0.14
CA VAL A 113 11.46 0.97 -0.45
C VAL A 113 11.25 0.91 -1.95
N GLY A 114 10.98 2.04 -2.56
CA GLY A 114 10.99 2.10 -4.01
C GLY A 114 10.99 3.53 -4.49
N GLY A 115 10.83 3.68 -5.80
CA GLY A 115 10.95 4.96 -6.44
C GLY A 115 10.10 5.09 -7.69
N GLN A 116 9.81 6.36 -7.96
CA GLN A 116 9.13 6.85 -9.15
C GLN A 116 10.11 7.70 -9.93
N PHE A 117 10.34 7.35 -11.20
CA PHE A 117 11.33 8.00 -12.04
C PHE A 117 10.70 8.50 -13.33
N VAL A 118 10.81 9.80 -13.58
CA VAL A 118 10.33 10.44 -14.80
C VAL A 118 11.39 11.42 -15.30
N SER A 119 11.37 11.77 -16.58
CA SER A 119 12.35 12.72 -17.12
C SER A 119 12.32 14.03 -16.34
N GLY A 120 13.44 14.37 -15.68
CA GLY A 120 13.60 15.59 -14.90
C GLY A 120 13.06 15.56 -13.46
N SER A 121 12.50 14.44 -12.98
CA SER A 121 12.04 14.32 -11.60
C SER A 121 12.10 12.89 -11.08
N SER A 122 12.43 12.73 -9.80
CA SER A 122 12.39 11.43 -9.12
C SER A 122 11.90 11.57 -7.68
N ALA A 123 11.26 10.51 -7.20
CA ALA A 123 10.84 10.36 -5.82
C ALA A 123 11.27 8.99 -5.27
N LEU A 124 11.73 8.99 -4.02
CA LEU A 124 11.96 7.84 -3.15
C LEU A 124 10.76 7.72 -2.21
N ILE A 125 10.27 6.50 -2.04
CA ILE A 125 9.10 6.19 -1.22
C ILE A 125 9.46 5.05 -0.26
N ILE A 126 9.27 5.28 1.04
CA ILE A 126 9.53 4.31 2.11
C ILE A 126 8.22 4.04 2.86
N PRO A 127 7.46 2.98 2.49
CA PRO A 127 6.28 2.56 3.24
C PRO A 127 6.60 1.75 4.49
N VAL A 128 5.80 1.98 5.54
CA VAL A 128 5.70 1.14 6.73
C VAL A 128 4.22 0.90 7.02
N GLY A 129 3.76 -0.34 6.93
CA GLY A 129 2.36 -0.70 7.06
C GLY A 129 2.12 -1.88 7.99
N LEU A 130 0.89 -1.99 8.46
CA LEU A 130 0.42 -3.11 9.27
C LEU A 130 -0.81 -3.70 8.59
N SER A 131 -0.71 -4.92 8.08
CA SER A 131 -1.85 -5.66 7.54
C SER A 131 -2.53 -6.42 8.67
N LEU A 132 -3.84 -6.25 8.80
CA LEU A 132 -4.68 -6.87 9.82
C LEU A 132 -5.89 -7.54 9.16
N GLY A 133 -6.09 -8.82 9.41
CA GLY A 133 -7.14 -9.59 8.74
C GLY A 133 -7.32 -10.98 9.33
N ARG A 134 -8.36 -11.68 8.88
CA ARG A 134 -8.67 -13.02 9.36
C ARG A 134 -9.23 -13.86 8.22
N ARG A 135 -8.81 -15.13 8.13
CA ARG A 135 -9.43 -16.09 7.22
C ARG A 135 -10.85 -16.41 7.67
N ILE A 136 -11.77 -16.32 6.73
CA ILE A 136 -13.16 -16.73 6.84
C ILE A 136 -13.35 -17.91 5.91
N ASP A 137 -13.81 -19.03 6.47
CA ASP A 137 -14.16 -20.25 5.76
C ASP A 137 -15.69 -20.41 5.82
N PRO A 138 -16.44 -19.98 4.79
CA PRO A 138 -17.90 -20.12 4.75
C PRO A 138 -18.29 -21.60 4.85
N ARG A 139 -19.38 -21.87 5.59
CA ARG A 139 -19.90 -23.24 5.72
C ARG A 139 -20.27 -23.81 4.37
N ASP A 140 -19.95 -25.08 4.17
CA ASP A 140 -20.22 -25.83 2.95
C ASP A 140 -19.58 -25.24 1.67
N SER A 141 -18.51 -24.45 1.83
CA SER A 141 -17.74 -23.87 0.74
C SER A 141 -16.32 -24.44 0.68
N LYS A 142 -15.77 -24.51 -0.55
CA LYS A 142 -14.33 -24.77 -0.78
C LYS A 142 -13.51 -23.48 -0.88
N ILE A 143 -14.17 -22.33 -0.84
CA ILE A 143 -13.54 -21.01 -0.95
C ILE A 143 -13.23 -20.52 0.46
N SER A 144 -12.00 -20.07 0.67
CA SER A 144 -11.62 -19.28 1.84
C SER A 144 -11.41 -17.83 1.41
N ILE A 145 -11.80 -16.86 2.23
CA ILE A 145 -11.59 -15.44 1.96
C ILE A 145 -10.87 -14.83 3.16
N VAL A 146 -9.85 -14.02 2.92
CA VAL A 146 -9.13 -13.27 3.95
C VAL A 146 -9.39 -11.79 3.72
N PRO A 147 -10.45 -11.19 4.28
CA PRO A 147 -10.56 -9.74 4.33
C PRO A 147 -9.49 -9.14 5.24
N TYR A 148 -8.93 -8.01 4.85
CA TYR A 148 -7.95 -7.28 5.63
C TYR A 148 -8.00 -5.77 5.41
N VAL A 149 -7.42 -5.07 6.39
CA VAL A 149 -7.13 -3.64 6.35
C VAL A 149 -5.63 -3.44 6.49
N GLN A 150 -5.10 -2.40 5.86
CA GLN A 150 -3.67 -2.12 5.85
C GLN A 150 -3.41 -0.61 6.02
N PRO A 151 -3.47 -0.06 7.25
CA PRO A 151 -2.91 1.25 7.54
C PRO A 151 -1.42 1.27 7.17
N THR A 152 -1.02 2.30 6.43
CA THR A 152 0.37 2.46 5.97
C THR A 152 0.79 3.92 6.08
N GLY A 153 1.95 4.17 6.67
CA GLY A 153 2.63 5.46 6.64
C GLY A 153 3.74 5.46 5.59
N PHE A 154 4.01 6.61 4.97
CA PHE A 154 5.01 6.75 3.91
C PHE A 154 5.88 7.95 4.18
N PHE A 155 7.19 7.74 4.10
CA PHE A 155 8.11 8.84 3.92
C PHE A 155 8.41 8.99 2.43
N VAL A 156 8.17 10.19 1.90
CA VAL A 156 8.46 10.53 0.50
C VAL A 156 9.53 11.61 0.47
N ALA A 157 10.53 11.43 -0.38
CA ALA A 157 11.60 12.42 -0.59
C ALA A 157 12.04 12.42 -2.07
N GLY A 158 12.61 13.51 -2.55
CA GLY A 158 13.14 13.56 -3.91
C GLY A 158 13.23 14.96 -4.46
N SER A 159 12.74 15.15 -5.69
CA SER A 159 12.79 16.44 -6.40
C SER A 159 11.82 17.48 -5.81
N ALA A 160 10.81 17.03 -5.07
CA ALA A 160 9.91 17.86 -4.27
C ALA A 160 10.31 17.82 -2.77
N PRO A 161 9.83 18.77 -1.94
CA PRO A 161 10.01 18.71 -0.50
C PRO A 161 9.58 17.36 0.07
N SER A 162 10.30 16.89 1.07
CA SER A 162 9.97 15.64 1.75
C SER A 162 8.67 15.77 2.54
N ASP A 163 7.87 14.69 2.55
CA ASP A 163 6.59 14.64 3.24
C ASP A 163 6.38 13.29 3.94
N PHE A 164 5.49 13.27 4.92
CA PHE A 164 5.01 12.06 5.57
C PHE A 164 3.51 11.89 5.34
N LEU A 165 3.15 10.83 4.61
CA LEU A 165 1.78 10.54 4.21
C LEU A 165 1.21 9.34 4.96
N PHE A 166 -0.11 9.24 5.01
CA PHE A 166 -0.83 8.09 5.55
C PHE A 166 -1.90 7.63 4.57
N ASP A 167 -2.11 6.33 4.51
CA ASP A 167 -3.15 5.69 3.71
C ASP A 167 -3.74 4.48 4.44
N LEU A 168 -4.95 4.07 4.02
CA LEU A 168 -5.66 2.90 4.51
C LEU A 168 -6.07 2.02 3.34
N GLY A 169 -5.35 0.91 3.17
CA GLY A 169 -5.75 -0.13 2.22
C GLY A 169 -6.88 -1.01 2.77
N LEU A 170 -7.83 -1.37 1.92
CA LEU A 170 -8.84 -2.40 2.18
C LEU A 170 -8.74 -3.47 1.09
N GLY A 171 -8.76 -4.75 1.45
CA GLY A 171 -8.60 -5.83 0.48
C GLY A 171 -9.17 -7.15 0.95
N ALA A 172 -9.22 -8.10 0.02
CA ALA A 172 -9.54 -9.51 0.28
C ALA A 172 -8.66 -10.40 -0.62
N ASP A 173 -8.22 -11.53 -0.06
CA ASP A 173 -7.48 -12.60 -0.74
C ASP A 173 -8.25 -13.92 -0.63
#